data_AF-A0A920FDG0-F1
#
_entry.id   AF-A0A920FDG0-F1
#
_cell.length_a   1.000
_cell.length_b   1.000
_cell.length_c   1.000
_cell.angle_alpha   90.00
_cell.angle_beta   90.00
_cell.angle_gamma   90.00
#
_symmetry.space_group_name_H-M   'P 1'
#
loop_
_entity.id
_entity.type
_entity.pdbx_description
1 polymer ?
#
loop_
_entity_poly.entity_id
_entity_poly.type
_entity_poly.pdbx_seq_one_letter_code
_entity_poly.pdbx_strand_id
1 'polypeptide(L)'
;MNINGTNTLACILNIADESSLKFYPLPHMPVIKDLVPDLSNFYKQYESIKPWLINDTKPEREHHQSQDDREKLDGLVECVLCACCSTSCPSYWWNSDKYLGPASLLHAYRWIIDSRDQASDERLSSIADKFKLFRCHTIMNCTKTCPKSLNPAKAISHIKKMIASK
;
A
#
# COMPACT_ATOMS: atom_id res chain seq x y z
N MET A 1 11.87 -1.93 9.33
CA MET A 1 12.91 -2.98 9.31
C MET A 1 12.28 -4.30 9.75
N ASN A 2 13.01 -5.41 9.70
CA ASN A 2 12.52 -6.68 10.24
C ASN A 2 13.13 -6.91 11.63
N ILE A 3 12.29 -7.13 12.63
CA ILE A 3 12.69 -7.36 14.01
C ILE A 3 12.06 -8.67 14.46
N ASN A 4 12.87 -9.62 14.92
CA ASN A 4 12.43 -10.95 15.34
C ASN A 4 11.54 -11.66 14.30
N GLY A 5 11.83 -11.46 13.00
CA GLY A 5 11.09 -12.07 11.90
C GLY A 5 9.88 -11.28 11.43
N THR A 6 9.48 -10.19 12.10
CA THR A 6 8.31 -9.37 11.74
C THR A 6 8.72 -8.00 11.22
N ASN A 7 8.11 -7.54 10.12
CA ASN A 7 8.34 -6.18 9.63
C ASN A 7 7.58 -5.18 10.51
N THR A 8 8.30 -4.23 11.10
CA THR A 8 7.71 -3.19 11.95
C THR A 8 8.54 -1.90 11.94
N LEU A 9 8.04 -0.89 12.63
CA LEU A 9 8.76 0.35 12.93
C LEU A 9 9.48 0.19 14.26
N ALA A 10 10.81 0.33 14.26
CA ALA A 10 11.60 0.16 15.47
C ALA A 10 11.22 1.15 16.57
N CYS A 11 10.81 2.38 16.21
CA CYS A 11 10.49 3.46 17.15
C CYS A 11 9.22 3.24 17.98
N ILE A 12 8.39 2.24 17.66
CA ILE A 12 7.17 1.90 18.42
C ILE A 12 7.23 0.48 18.99
N LEU A 13 8.35 -0.22 18.83
CA LEU A 13 8.53 -1.54 19.43
C LEU A 13 8.84 -1.37 20.92
N ASN A 14 8.09 -2.06 21.77
CA ASN A 14 8.38 -2.11 23.19
C ASN A 14 9.48 -3.13 23.47
N ILE A 15 10.67 -2.66 23.82
CA ILE A 15 11.83 -3.52 24.11
C ILE A 15 11.63 -4.35 25.38
N ALA A 16 10.80 -3.89 26.32
CA ALA A 16 10.55 -4.61 27.57
C ALA A 16 9.83 -5.95 27.38
N ASP A 17 9.16 -6.12 26.24
CA ASP A 17 8.40 -7.34 25.91
C ASP A 17 9.29 -8.43 25.26
N GLU A 18 10.58 -8.14 25.02
CA GLU A 18 11.46 -8.97 24.18
C GLU A 18 12.67 -9.51 24.96
N SER A 19 12.89 -10.83 24.90
CA SER A 19 14.02 -11.49 25.58
C SER A 19 15.34 -11.39 24.80
N SER A 20 15.25 -11.26 23.47
CA SER A 20 16.38 -11.02 22.58
C SER A 20 15.88 -10.35 21.31
N LEU A 21 16.72 -9.51 20.69
CA LEU A 21 16.35 -8.75 19.49
C LEU A 21 17.30 -9.09 18.33
N LYS A 22 16.73 -9.56 17.23
CA LYS A 22 17.41 -9.75 15.95
C LYS A 22 16.88 -8.74 14.96
N PHE A 23 17.79 -7.91 14.42
CA PHE A 23 17.47 -6.87 13.45
C PHE A 23 17.97 -7.26 12.07
N TYR A 24 17.09 -7.14 11.08
CA TYR A 24 17.43 -7.30 9.67
C TYR A 24 16.86 -6.12 8.86
N PRO A 25 17.41 -5.82 7.68
CA PRO A 25 16.76 -4.93 6.71
C PRO A 25 15.36 -5.43 6.33
N LEU A 26 14.62 -4.62 5.58
CA LEU A 26 13.36 -5.10 5.02
C LEU A 26 13.63 -6.31 4.08
N PRO A 27 12.84 -7.40 4.18
CA PRO A 27 13.13 -8.64 3.45
C PRO A 27 13.10 -8.46 1.92
N HIS A 28 14.01 -9.17 1.24
CA HIS A 28 14.09 -9.25 -0.23
C HIS A 28 14.28 -7.88 -0.92
N MET A 29 14.98 -6.96 -0.25
CA MET A 29 15.40 -5.68 -0.81
C MET A 29 16.93 -5.63 -0.94
N PRO A 30 17.48 -5.03 -2.00
CA PRO A 30 18.90 -4.72 -2.06
C PRO A 30 19.29 -3.86 -0.85
N VAL A 31 20.38 -4.20 -0.18
CA VAL A 31 20.89 -3.45 0.97
C VAL A 31 21.92 -2.47 0.47
N ILE A 32 21.69 -1.17 0.69
CA ILE A 32 22.67 -0.12 0.40
C ILE A 32 23.81 -0.21 1.42
N LYS A 33 23.45 -0.20 2.71
CA LYS A 33 24.37 -0.35 3.84
C LYS A 33 23.60 -0.70 5.11
N ASP A 34 24.16 -1.58 5.95
CA ASP A 34 23.61 -1.97 7.26
C ASP A 34 22.11 -2.36 7.19
N LEU A 35 21.24 -1.59 7.83
CA LEU A 35 19.78 -1.80 7.87
C LEU A 35 19.01 -0.95 6.83
N VAL A 36 19.72 -0.32 5.90
CA VAL A 36 19.15 0.62 4.90
C VAL A 36 18.91 -0.11 3.57
N PRO A 37 17.66 -0.47 3.25
CA PRO A 37 17.31 -1.03 1.95
C PRO A 37 17.19 0.06 0.88
N ASP A 38 17.41 -0.31 -0.38
CA ASP A 38 17.04 0.52 -1.53
C ASP A 38 15.52 0.44 -1.77
N LEU A 39 14.82 1.56 -1.57
CA LEU A 39 13.37 1.69 -1.78
C LEU A 39 13.01 2.39 -3.11
N SER A 40 13.98 2.63 -4.00
CA SER A 40 13.74 3.37 -5.25
C SER A 40 12.62 2.76 -6.11
N ASN A 41 12.58 1.43 -6.25
CA ASN A 41 11.51 0.75 -6.98
C ASN A 41 10.13 0.91 -6.30
N PHE A 42 10.10 0.82 -4.96
CA PHE A 42 8.87 1.00 -4.18
C PHE A 42 8.26 2.40 -4.43
N TYR A 43 9.09 3.45 -4.43
CA TYR A 43 8.63 4.81 -4.70
C TYR A 43 8.21 5.01 -6.15
N LYS A 44 8.93 4.44 -7.12
CA LYS A 44 8.52 4.47 -8.54
C LYS A 44 7.14 3.83 -8.77
N GLN A 45 6.87 2.72 -8.09
CA GLN A 45 5.55 2.08 -8.16
C GLN A 45 4.45 2.94 -7.53
N TYR A 46 4.74 3.58 -6.40
CA TYR A 46 3.81 4.53 -5.78
C TYR A 46 3.52 5.73 -6.69
N GLU A 47 4.54 6.28 -7.37
CA GLU A 47 4.33 7.35 -8.34
C GLU A 47 3.48 6.88 -9.54
N SER A 48 3.69 5.65 -10.01
CA SER A 48 3.00 5.10 -11.18
C SER A 48 1.47 5.00 -11.06
N ILE A 49 0.93 5.01 -9.83
CA ILE A 49 -0.53 5.01 -9.58
C ILE A 49 -1.14 6.42 -9.57
N LYS A 50 -0.33 7.46 -9.85
CA LYS A 50 -0.72 8.87 -9.84
C LYS A 50 -1.40 9.30 -8.54
N PRO A 51 -0.70 9.30 -7.39
CA PRO A 51 -1.31 9.44 -6.07
C PRO A 51 -1.66 10.91 -5.70
N TRP A 52 -2.38 11.59 -6.58
CA TRP A 52 -2.90 12.94 -6.42
C TRP A 52 -4.34 13.01 -6.97
N LEU A 53 -5.08 14.05 -6.60
CA LEU A 53 -6.45 14.27 -7.06
C LEU A 53 -6.46 14.56 -8.57
N ILE A 54 -7.26 13.82 -9.33
CA ILE A 54 -7.53 14.09 -10.75
C ILE A 54 -8.99 14.51 -10.86
N ASN A 55 -9.20 15.81 -11.07
CA ASN A 55 -10.51 16.41 -11.25
C ASN A 55 -10.35 17.70 -12.06
N ASP A 56 -10.96 17.76 -13.24
CA ASP A 56 -10.85 18.91 -14.14
C ASP A 56 -11.86 20.03 -13.77
N THR A 57 -12.85 19.71 -12.94
CA THR A 57 -13.83 20.67 -12.44
C THR A 57 -13.19 21.58 -11.39
N LYS A 58 -13.11 22.88 -11.67
CA LYS A 58 -12.65 23.88 -10.69
C LYS A 58 -13.86 24.52 -9.99
N PRO A 59 -14.16 24.16 -8.73
CA PRO A 59 -15.21 24.84 -7.97
C PRO A 59 -14.78 26.28 -7.62
N GLU A 60 -15.76 27.14 -7.34
CA GLU A 60 -15.48 28.51 -6.85
C GLU A 60 -14.79 28.53 -5.48
N ARG A 61 -14.93 27.44 -4.70
CA ARG A 61 -14.33 27.26 -3.37
C ARG A 61 -13.72 25.85 -3.21
N GLU A 62 -14.09 25.11 -2.16
CA GLU A 62 -13.68 23.73 -1.95
C GLU A 62 -14.49 22.70 -2.77
N HIS A 63 -13.87 21.55 -3.05
CA HIS A 63 -14.62 20.38 -3.52
C HIS A 63 -15.52 19.86 -2.38
N HIS A 64 -16.81 19.79 -2.63
CA HIS A 64 -17.75 19.21 -1.67
C HIS A 64 -17.50 17.71 -1.48
N GLN A 65 -17.50 17.27 -0.23
CA GLN A 65 -17.43 15.86 0.16
C GLN A 65 -18.29 15.66 1.41
N SER A 66 -19.22 14.71 1.37
CA SER A 66 -20.05 14.38 2.54
C SER A 66 -19.21 13.67 3.61
N GLN A 67 -19.73 13.63 4.84
CA GLN A 67 -19.09 12.87 5.93
C GLN A 67 -19.01 11.38 5.56
N ASP A 68 -20.11 10.79 5.06
CA ASP A 68 -20.16 9.40 4.60
C ASP A 68 -19.13 9.09 3.51
N ASP A 69 -18.88 10.03 2.58
CA ASP A 69 -17.84 9.85 1.56
C ASP A 69 -16.43 9.95 2.14
N ARG A 70 -16.21 10.88 3.08
CA ARG A 70 -14.92 11.04 3.75
C ARG A 70 -14.59 9.81 4.59
N GLU A 71 -15.54 9.26 5.34
CA GLU A 71 -15.36 8.09 6.21
C GLU A 71 -14.87 6.86 5.42
N LYS A 72 -15.21 6.73 4.14
CA LYS A 72 -14.70 5.64 3.27
C LYS A 72 -13.18 5.65 3.14
N LEU A 73 -12.52 6.79 3.40
CA LEU A 73 -11.08 6.95 3.31
C LEU A 73 -10.34 6.56 4.61
N ASP A 74 -11.06 6.33 5.70
CA ASP A 74 -10.47 5.86 6.95
C ASP A 74 -9.94 4.42 6.80
N GLY A 75 -8.78 4.17 7.40
CA GLY A 75 -8.02 2.94 7.19
C GLY A 75 -7.23 2.89 5.88
N LEU A 76 -7.24 3.97 5.08
CA LEU A 76 -6.49 4.11 3.84
C LEU A 76 -5.50 5.29 3.87
N VAL A 77 -5.94 6.46 4.32
CA VAL A 77 -5.13 7.70 4.31
C VAL A 77 -4.01 7.72 5.35
N GLU A 78 -4.11 6.88 6.38
CA GLU A 78 -3.18 6.79 7.52
C GLU A 78 -1.93 5.98 7.20
N CYS A 79 -1.81 5.47 5.97
CA CYS A 79 -0.62 4.77 5.49
C CYS A 79 0.59 5.71 5.47
N VAL A 80 1.67 5.30 6.12
CA VAL A 80 2.91 6.09 6.26
C VAL A 80 4.01 5.67 5.27
N LEU A 81 3.66 4.93 4.21
CA LEU A 81 4.59 4.48 3.15
C LEU A 81 5.87 3.77 3.68
N CYS A 82 5.79 3.06 4.81
CA CYS A 82 6.95 2.40 5.43
C CYS A 82 7.43 1.10 4.74
N ALA A 83 6.79 0.69 3.64
CA ALA A 83 7.02 -0.53 2.88
C ALA A 83 6.88 -1.89 3.63
N CYS A 84 6.64 -1.91 4.94
CA CYS A 84 6.58 -3.15 5.75
C CYS A 84 5.63 -4.20 5.18
N CYS A 85 4.45 -3.78 4.71
CA CYS A 85 3.45 -4.67 4.14
C CYS A 85 3.86 -5.23 2.77
N SER A 86 4.55 -4.44 1.94
CA SER A 86 5.03 -4.91 0.63
C SER A 86 6.19 -5.87 0.80
N THR A 87 7.16 -5.54 1.67
CA THR A 87 8.32 -6.39 1.92
C THR A 87 8.03 -7.57 2.85
N SER A 88 6.78 -7.76 3.31
CA SER A 88 6.33 -9.01 3.96
C SER A 88 5.57 -9.94 3.02
N CYS A 89 5.25 -9.48 1.81
CA CYS A 89 4.42 -10.18 0.86
C CYS A 89 5.27 -11.07 -0.06
N PRO A 90 5.14 -12.41 -0.02
CA PRO A 90 5.92 -13.28 -0.89
C PRO A 90 5.74 -13.00 -2.38
N SER A 91 4.52 -12.68 -2.83
CA SER A 91 4.30 -12.29 -4.23
C SER A 91 5.15 -11.09 -4.67
N TYR A 92 5.41 -10.15 -3.75
CA TYR A 92 6.24 -8.98 -4.00
C TYR A 92 7.73 -9.33 -4.00
N TRP A 93 8.18 -10.27 -3.15
CA TRP A 93 9.55 -10.79 -3.23
C TRP A 93 9.85 -11.33 -4.64
N TRP A 94 8.95 -12.17 -5.17
CA TRP A 94 9.17 -12.83 -6.44
C TRP A 94 8.95 -11.97 -7.69
N ASN A 95 8.14 -10.90 -7.60
CA ASN A 95 7.70 -10.14 -8.78
C ASN A 95 7.68 -8.62 -8.52
N SER A 96 8.57 -8.08 -7.68
CA SER A 96 8.58 -6.65 -7.33
C SER A 96 8.85 -5.72 -8.53
N ASP A 97 9.37 -6.26 -9.64
CA ASP A 97 9.55 -5.53 -10.91
C ASP A 97 8.21 -5.19 -11.59
N LYS A 98 7.15 -5.98 -11.35
CA LYS A 98 5.85 -5.84 -12.04
C LYS A 98 4.65 -5.75 -11.10
N TYR A 99 4.64 -6.48 -10.00
CA TYR A 99 3.58 -6.44 -9.00
C TYR A 99 3.77 -5.19 -8.12
N LEU A 100 2.74 -4.33 -8.10
CA LEU A 100 2.79 -3.03 -7.42
C LEU A 100 2.91 -3.14 -5.89
N GLY A 101 2.52 -4.30 -5.34
CA GLY A 101 2.55 -4.53 -3.91
C GLY A 101 1.38 -3.91 -3.14
N PRO A 102 1.16 -4.37 -1.90
CA PRO A 102 0.03 -3.96 -1.08
C PRO A 102 0.02 -2.48 -0.68
N ALA A 103 1.17 -1.84 -0.49
CA ALA A 103 1.18 -0.41 -0.15
C ALA A 103 0.64 0.45 -1.30
N SER A 104 1.21 0.28 -2.50
CA SER A 104 0.79 1.01 -3.70
C SER A 104 -0.65 0.70 -4.06
N LEU A 105 -1.09 -0.57 -3.96
CA LEU A 105 -2.48 -0.94 -4.23
C LEU A 105 -3.48 -0.39 -3.19
N LEU A 106 -3.10 -0.27 -1.91
CA LEU A 106 -3.93 0.41 -0.91
C LEU A 106 -4.09 1.90 -1.26
N HIS A 107 -3.02 2.58 -1.68
CA HIS A 107 -3.11 3.97 -2.14
C HIS A 107 -3.87 4.11 -3.45
N ALA A 108 -3.77 3.15 -4.37
CA ALA A 108 -4.59 3.15 -5.59
C ALA A 108 -6.08 3.08 -5.23
N TYR A 109 -6.45 2.17 -4.32
CA TYR A 109 -7.82 2.08 -3.83
C TYR A 109 -8.30 3.38 -3.17
N ARG A 110 -7.46 4.01 -2.34
CA ARG A 110 -7.72 5.32 -1.71
C ARG A 110 -8.12 6.40 -2.71
N TRP A 111 -7.54 6.40 -3.91
CA TRP A 111 -7.88 7.37 -4.94
C TRP A 111 -9.07 6.93 -5.79
N ILE A 112 -9.21 5.63 -6.06
CA ILE A 112 -10.33 5.06 -6.81
C ILE A 112 -11.69 5.38 -6.15
N ILE A 113 -11.74 5.42 -4.82
CA ILE A 113 -13.00 5.62 -4.06
C ILE A 113 -13.18 7.02 -3.49
N ASP A 114 -12.23 7.95 -3.69
CA ASP A 114 -12.40 9.33 -3.23
C ASP A 114 -13.46 10.00 -4.10
N SER A 115 -14.57 10.46 -3.50
CA SER A 115 -15.70 11.04 -4.23
C SER A 115 -15.34 12.31 -5.02
N ARG A 116 -14.18 12.90 -4.73
CA ARG A 116 -13.66 14.08 -5.43
C ARG A 116 -12.86 13.71 -6.66
N ASP A 117 -12.38 12.48 -6.80
CA ASP A 117 -11.55 12.04 -7.94
C ASP A 117 -12.43 11.58 -9.10
N GLN A 118 -12.15 12.05 -10.31
CA GLN A 118 -12.90 11.74 -11.52
C GLN A 118 -12.23 10.65 -12.38
N ALA A 119 -11.05 10.15 -11.98
CA ALA A 119 -10.26 9.22 -12.77
C ALA A 119 -10.40 7.75 -12.32
N SER A 120 -11.45 7.39 -11.58
CA SER A 120 -11.64 6.02 -11.06
C SER A 120 -11.54 4.94 -12.15
N ASP A 121 -12.11 5.18 -13.32
CA ASP A 121 -12.07 4.25 -14.45
C ASP A 121 -10.69 4.12 -15.08
N GLU A 122 -10.00 5.23 -15.29
CA GLU A 122 -8.61 5.24 -15.77
C GLU A 122 -7.69 4.50 -14.78
N ARG A 123 -7.84 4.79 -13.48
CA ARG A 123 -7.06 4.17 -12.40
C ARG A 123 -7.26 2.66 -12.38
N LEU A 124 -8.51 2.19 -12.42
CA LEU A 124 -8.82 0.75 -12.47
C LEU A 124 -8.19 0.08 -13.69
N SER A 125 -8.37 0.65 -14.88
CA SER A 125 -7.78 0.13 -16.12
C SER A 125 -6.25 0.08 -16.06
N SER A 126 -5.61 1.08 -15.44
CA SER A 126 -4.15 1.16 -15.36
C SER A 126 -3.51 0.05 -14.51
N ILE A 127 -4.26 -0.50 -13.54
CA ILE A 127 -3.81 -1.55 -12.61
C ILE A 127 -4.43 -2.92 -12.89
N ALA A 128 -5.44 -3.01 -13.76
CA ALA A 128 -6.10 -4.24 -14.20
C ALA A 128 -5.20 -5.09 -15.12
N ASP A 129 -3.97 -5.36 -14.67
CA ASP A 129 -2.95 -6.15 -15.36
C ASP A 129 -2.60 -7.41 -14.57
N LYS A 130 -2.25 -8.48 -15.30
CA LYS A 130 -1.92 -9.82 -14.77
C LYS A 130 -0.84 -9.77 -13.69
N PHE A 131 0.10 -8.83 -13.80
CA PHE A 131 1.18 -8.66 -12.85
C PHE A 131 0.91 -7.55 -11.84
N LYS A 132 0.46 -6.36 -12.27
CA LYS A 132 0.30 -5.20 -11.38
C LYS A 132 -0.61 -5.47 -10.18
N LEU A 133 -1.72 -6.17 -10.38
CA LEU A 133 -2.72 -6.47 -9.35
C LEU A 133 -2.87 -7.97 -9.07
N PHE A 134 -2.94 -8.79 -10.11
CA PHE A 134 -3.38 -10.19 -10.00
C PHE A 134 -2.31 -11.17 -9.49
N ARG A 135 -1.13 -10.70 -9.06
CA ARG A 135 -0.18 -11.48 -8.25
C ARG A 135 -0.53 -11.52 -6.76
N CYS A 136 -1.53 -10.76 -6.32
CA CYS A 136 -2.06 -10.91 -4.97
C CYS A 136 -2.83 -12.23 -4.84
N HIS A 137 -2.29 -13.19 -4.09
CA HIS A 137 -2.90 -14.49 -3.79
C HIS A 137 -3.46 -14.56 -2.36
N THR A 138 -3.82 -13.41 -1.77
CA THR A 138 -4.47 -13.35 -0.44
C THR A 138 -3.67 -14.04 0.66
N ILE A 139 -2.35 -13.85 0.67
CA ILE A 139 -1.43 -14.42 1.68
C ILE A 139 -1.60 -13.75 3.06
N MET A 140 -2.17 -12.54 3.11
CA MET A 140 -2.50 -11.80 4.34
C MET A 140 -1.34 -11.27 5.20
N ASN A 141 -0.07 -11.59 4.89
CA ASN A 141 1.09 -11.02 5.59
C ASN A 141 1.10 -9.48 5.63
N CYS A 142 0.57 -8.83 4.60
CA CYS A 142 0.51 -7.38 4.50
C CYS A 142 -0.35 -6.73 5.59
N THR A 143 -1.52 -7.32 5.89
CA THR A 143 -2.42 -6.88 6.95
C THR A 143 -1.85 -7.24 8.32
N LYS A 144 -1.32 -8.46 8.47
CA LYS A 144 -0.74 -8.92 9.75
C LYS A 144 0.42 -8.04 10.22
N THR A 145 1.26 -7.58 9.31
CA THR A 145 2.49 -6.84 9.66
C THR A 145 2.31 -5.34 9.75
N CYS A 146 1.15 -4.79 9.38
CA CYS A 146 1.00 -3.34 9.23
C CYS A 146 1.15 -2.66 10.60
N PRO A 147 2.16 -1.79 10.82
CA PRO A 147 2.38 -1.14 12.12
C PRO A 147 1.31 -0.09 12.47
N LYS A 148 0.43 0.23 11.51
CA LYS A 148 -0.71 1.13 11.65
C LYS A 148 -2.05 0.39 11.70
N SER A 149 -2.03 -0.96 11.74
CA SER A 149 -3.22 -1.81 11.77
C SER A 149 -4.17 -1.61 10.59
N LEU A 150 -3.64 -1.20 9.44
CA LEU A 150 -4.42 -1.04 8.20
C LEU A 150 -4.64 -2.40 7.53
N ASN A 151 -5.59 -2.45 6.59
CA ASN A 151 -5.93 -3.70 5.88
C ASN A 151 -5.73 -3.61 4.35
N PRO A 152 -4.48 -3.63 3.86
CA PRO A 152 -4.19 -3.63 2.42
C PRO A 152 -4.81 -4.80 1.67
N ALA A 153 -4.92 -5.98 2.29
CA ALA A 153 -5.53 -7.14 1.64
C ALA A 153 -7.02 -6.89 1.32
N LYS A 154 -7.75 -6.24 2.24
CA LYS A 154 -9.15 -5.85 2.01
C LYS A 154 -9.25 -4.83 0.88
N ALA A 155 -8.39 -3.80 0.85
CA ALA A 155 -8.36 -2.83 -0.24
C ALA A 155 -8.12 -3.50 -1.61
N ILE A 156 -7.14 -4.41 -1.71
CA ILE A 156 -6.89 -5.18 -2.95
C ILE A 156 -8.10 -6.02 -3.35
N SER A 157 -8.79 -6.64 -2.39
CA SER A 157 -10.00 -7.40 -2.65
C SER A 157 -11.12 -6.52 -3.22
N HIS A 158 -11.29 -5.31 -2.69
CA HIS A 158 -12.25 -4.34 -3.23
C HIS A 158 -11.91 -3.92 -4.66
N ILE A 159 -10.64 -3.62 -4.96
CA ILE A 159 -10.21 -3.33 -6.35
C ILE A 159 -10.60 -4.48 -7.28
N LYS A 160 -10.28 -5.73 -6.90
CA LYS A 160 -10.61 -6.91 -7.72
C LYS A 160 -12.12 -7.05 -7.96
N LYS A 161 -12.95 -6.78 -6.95
CA LYS A 161 -14.41 -6.77 -7.10
C LYS A 161 -14.88 -5.69 -8.06
N MET A 162 -14.35 -4.47 -7.94
CA MET A 162 -14.69 -3.36 -8.84
C MET A 162 -14.33 -3.67 -10.30
N ILE A 163 -13.23 -4.37 -10.55
CA ILE A 163 -12.84 -4.82 -11.90
C ILE A 163 -13.77 -5.92 -12.40
N ALA A 164 -14.17 -6.87 -11.55
CA ALA A 164 -15.01 -8.00 -11.94
C ALA A 164 -16.50 -7.64 -12.11
N SER A 165 -16.96 -6.53 -11.53
CA SER A 165 -18.35 -6.05 -11.62
C SER A 165 -18.58 -5.07 -12.77
N LYS A 166 -17.56 -4.84 -13.62
CA LYS A 166 -17.69 -4.15 -14.91
C LYS A 166 -17.94 -5.16 -16.02
#